data_AF-A0AAN9YRS8-F1
#
_entry.id   AF-A0AAN9YRS8-F1
#
_cell.length_a   1.000
_cell.length_b   1.000
_cell.length_c   1.000
_cell.angle_alpha   90.00
_cell.angle_beta   90.00
_cell.angle_gamma   90.00
#
_symmetry.space_group_name_H-M   'P 1'
#
loop_
_entity.id
_entity.type
_entity.pdbx_description
1 polymer ?
#
loop_
_entity_poly.entity_id
_entity_poly.type
_entity_poly.pdbx_seq_one_letter_code
_entity_poly.pdbx_strand_id
1 'polypeptide(L)'
;ADFDCPAVANAVNPSQWGYYQGPIPNPNIGWQPIAPGRTVTAVINATAPNPGSDLSTVYDKVCDVDIVGGEMCGKFVDTVGAMRQHMRSAHPGSIANGTRSNPSVAEQAAGRNALKAWVLSGG
;
A
#
# COMPACT_ATOMS: atom_id res chain seq x y z
N ALA A 1 -6.89 20.32 -18.47
CA ALA A 1 -6.29 20.69 -17.18
C ALA A 1 -6.52 19.58 -16.14
N ASP A 2 -6.17 18.33 -16.47
CA ASP A 2 -6.43 17.17 -15.59
C ASP A 2 -5.27 16.90 -14.60
N PHE A 3 -4.08 17.44 -14.91
CA PHE A 3 -2.84 17.34 -14.15
C PHE A 3 -2.44 18.70 -13.55
N ASP A 4 -2.56 19.79 -14.32
CA ASP A 4 -2.29 21.16 -13.85
C ASP A 4 -3.49 21.75 -13.09
N CYS A 5 -3.74 21.29 -11.87
CA CYS A 5 -4.70 21.91 -10.98
C CYS A 5 -4.25 21.87 -9.51
N PRO A 6 -4.76 22.78 -8.64
CA PRO A 6 -4.37 22.82 -7.24
C PRO A 6 -4.64 21.52 -6.48
N ALA A 7 -5.64 20.73 -6.90
CA ALA A 7 -5.97 19.47 -6.24
C ALA A 7 -4.92 18.37 -6.48
N VAL A 8 -4.25 18.39 -7.64
CA VAL A 8 -3.13 17.49 -7.95
C VAL A 8 -1.84 18.03 -7.31
N ALA A 9 -1.56 19.33 -7.45
CA ALA A 9 -0.36 19.95 -6.89
C ALA A 9 -0.26 19.83 -5.35
N ASN A 10 -1.41 19.84 -4.66
CA ASN A 10 -1.49 19.71 -3.20
C ASN A 10 -1.89 18.30 -2.73
N ALA A 11 -1.83 17.30 -3.62
CA ALA A 11 -2.15 15.93 -3.22
C ALA A 11 -1.12 15.42 -2.20
N VAL A 12 -1.62 14.78 -1.13
CA VAL A 12 -0.78 14.29 -0.03
C VAL A 12 -0.66 12.77 -0.11
N ASN A 13 0.55 12.26 0.10
CA ASN A 13 0.85 10.84 0.26
C ASN A 13 1.87 10.65 1.39
N PRO A 14 1.57 9.87 2.45
CA PRO A 14 0.30 9.20 2.71
C PRO A 14 -0.84 10.18 3.06
N SER A 15 -2.07 9.76 2.78
CA SER A 15 -3.28 10.48 3.18
C SER A 15 -3.90 9.87 4.45
N GLN A 16 -5.05 10.39 4.88
CA GLN A 16 -5.86 9.75 5.92
C GLN A 16 -6.35 8.32 5.58
N TRP A 17 -6.31 7.93 4.30
CA TRP A 17 -6.63 6.56 3.85
C TRP A 17 -5.39 5.69 3.65
N GLY A 18 -4.20 6.20 3.97
CA GLY A 18 -2.92 5.53 3.78
C GLY A 18 -2.18 5.95 2.53
N TYR A 19 -1.18 5.14 2.17
CA TYR A 19 -0.33 5.31 1.01
C TYR A 19 -1.09 4.96 -0.28
N TYR A 20 -0.88 5.78 -1.32
CA TYR A 20 -1.36 5.54 -2.68
C TYR A 20 -0.27 5.00 -3.60
N GLN A 21 0.99 5.32 -3.26
CA GLN A 21 2.23 4.93 -3.93
C GLN A 21 3.38 4.98 -2.90
N GLY A 22 4.54 4.46 -3.27
CA GLY A 22 5.70 4.28 -2.40
C GLY A 22 6.68 5.45 -2.18
N PRO A 23 7.84 5.12 -1.56
CA PRO A 23 8.10 3.88 -0.84
C PRO A 23 7.22 3.75 0.41
N ILE A 24 6.59 2.59 0.60
CA ILE A 24 5.73 2.33 1.76
C ILE A 24 6.56 1.68 2.86
N PRO A 25 6.71 2.31 4.04
CA PRO A 25 7.53 1.76 5.11
C PRO A 25 7.07 0.37 5.53
N ASN A 26 8.02 -0.55 5.71
CA ASN A 26 7.79 -1.83 6.36
C ASN A 26 8.26 -1.77 7.83
N PRO A 27 7.35 -1.59 8.79
CA PRO A 27 7.72 -1.52 10.22
C PRO A 27 8.11 -2.88 10.81
N ASN A 28 7.97 -3.96 10.06
CA ASN A 28 8.23 -5.33 10.51
C ASN A 28 9.26 -6.03 9.59
N ILE A 29 10.29 -5.32 9.13
CA ILE A 29 11.37 -5.91 8.32
C ILE A 29 11.97 -7.13 9.03
N GLY A 30 12.07 -8.23 8.28
CA GLY A 30 12.62 -9.50 8.78
C GLY A 30 11.66 -10.31 9.66
N TRP A 31 10.50 -9.78 10.04
CA TRP A 31 9.50 -10.57 10.74
C TRP A 31 8.95 -11.67 9.84
N GLN A 32 8.83 -12.89 10.38
CA GLN A 32 8.27 -14.04 9.68
C GLN A 32 7.27 -14.73 10.61
N PRO A 33 5.98 -14.78 10.26
CA PRO A 33 4.99 -15.41 11.09
C PRO A 33 5.13 -16.94 11.07
N ILE A 34 4.88 -17.57 12.22
CA ILE A 34 4.75 -19.03 12.30
C ILE A 34 3.38 -19.43 11.74
N ALA A 35 3.35 -19.89 10.49
CA ALA A 35 2.13 -20.27 9.79
C ALA A 35 2.08 -21.79 9.50
N PRO A 36 1.12 -22.54 10.08
CA PRO A 36 0.87 -23.92 9.69
C PRO A 36 0.55 -24.00 8.19
N GLY A 37 1.27 -24.83 7.43
CA GLY A 37 1.04 -24.96 5.98
C GLY A 37 1.50 -23.77 5.12
N ARG A 38 2.38 -22.90 5.64
CA ARG A 38 3.02 -21.76 4.92
C ARG A 38 2.06 -20.68 4.40
N THR A 39 0.78 -20.69 4.76
CA THR A 39 -0.17 -19.65 4.34
C THR A 39 -0.38 -18.63 5.45
N VAL A 40 0.07 -17.40 5.23
CA VAL A 40 -0.14 -16.30 6.16
C VAL A 40 -1.57 -15.76 5.99
N THR A 41 -2.43 -16.05 6.97
CA THR A 41 -3.80 -15.54 7.03
C THR A 41 -3.80 -14.09 7.55
N ALA A 42 -4.91 -13.37 7.39
CA ALA A 42 -5.04 -12.02 7.96
C ALA A 42 -4.91 -12.02 9.50
N VAL A 43 -5.41 -13.07 10.16
CA VAL A 43 -5.31 -13.23 11.62
C VAL A 43 -3.86 -13.40 12.06
N ILE A 44 -3.10 -14.25 11.34
CA ILE A 44 -1.68 -14.44 11.61
C ILE A 44 -0.90 -13.14 11.31
N ASN A 45 -1.20 -12.47 10.20
CA ASN A 45 -0.57 -11.21 9.85
C ASN A 45 -0.79 -10.12 10.91
N ALA A 46 -1.95 -10.14 11.59
CA ALA A 46 -2.27 -9.20 12.66
C ALA A 46 -1.47 -9.42 13.95
N THR A 47 -0.69 -10.49 14.06
CA THR A 47 0.20 -10.74 15.21
C THR A 47 1.60 -10.15 14.99
N ALA A 48 1.80 -9.31 13.97
CA ALA A 48 3.05 -8.60 13.75
C ALA A 48 3.40 -7.73 14.99
N PRO A 49 4.68 -7.60 15.35
CA PRO A 49 5.09 -6.83 16.54
C PRO A 49 4.67 -5.36 16.49
N ASN A 50 4.74 -4.74 15.30
CA ASN A 50 4.38 -3.35 15.07
C ASN A 50 3.14 -3.24 14.19
N PRO A 51 2.30 -2.20 14.36
CA PRO A 51 1.23 -1.89 13.41
C PRO A 51 1.81 -1.73 12.00
N GLY A 52 1.21 -2.41 11.02
CA GLY A 52 1.56 -2.24 9.62
C GLY A 52 1.18 -0.86 9.09
N SER A 53 1.80 -0.44 7.99
CA SER A 53 1.47 0.80 7.30
C SER A 53 0.09 0.70 6.62
N ASP A 54 -0.65 1.80 6.56
CA ASP A 54 -1.94 1.82 5.87
C ASP A 54 -1.75 1.96 4.36
N LEU A 55 -2.35 1.06 3.58
CA LEU A 55 -2.44 1.16 2.13
C LEU A 55 -3.87 1.54 1.75
N SER A 56 -4.02 2.58 0.94
CA SER A 56 -5.33 2.94 0.40
C SER A 56 -5.86 1.84 -0.53
N THR A 57 -7.17 1.74 -0.66
CA THR A 57 -7.78 0.87 -1.67
C THR A 57 -7.64 1.41 -3.09
N VAL A 58 -7.17 2.65 -3.25
CA VAL A 58 -6.91 3.32 -4.52
C VAL A 58 -5.40 3.47 -4.71
N TYR A 59 -4.76 2.48 -5.30
CA TYR A 59 -3.30 2.46 -5.53
C TYR A 59 -3.00 2.04 -6.98
N ASP A 60 -1.76 2.21 -7.39
CA ASP A 60 -1.28 2.02 -8.78
C ASP A 60 -1.16 0.55 -9.24
N LYS A 61 -1.42 -0.40 -8.32
CA LYS A 61 -1.28 -1.85 -8.49
C LYS A 61 0.14 -2.42 -8.44
N VAL A 62 1.12 -1.60 -8.07
CA VAL A 62 2.49 -2.01 -7.82
C VAL A 62 2.71 -2.17 -6.32
N CYS A 63 3.49 -3.19 -5.93
CA CYS A 63 3.85 -3.37 -4.52
C CYS A 63 5.02 -2.47 -4.19
N ASP A 64 4.71 -1.36 -3.55
CA ASP A 64 5.66 -0.32 -3.19
C ASP A 64 6.24 -0.45 -1.78
N VAL A 65 6.07 -1.63 -1.17
CA VAL A 65 6.63 -1.90 0.16
C VAL A 65 8.16 -1.82 0.10
N ASP A 66 8.73 -1.01 0.99
CA ASP A 66 10.17 -0.93 1.21
C ASP A 66 10.69 -2.29 1.73
N ILE A 67 11.51 -2.95 0.93
CA ILE A 67 12.12 -4.22 1.29
C ILE A 67 13.40 -4.01 2.08
N VAL A 68 14.22 -3.02 1.72
CA VAL A 68 15.44 -2.57 2.41
C VAL A 68 15.84 -1.18 1.90
N GLY A 69 15.95 -0.20 2.80
CA GLY A 69 16.69 1.04 2.54
C GLY A 69 16.12 1.91 1.40
N GLY A 70 14.81 1.86 1.17
CA GLY A 70 14.12 2.60 0.11
C GLY A 70 13.98 1.83 -1.20
N GLU A 71 14.49 0.60 -1.29
CA GLU A 71 14.19 -0.28 -2.42
C GLU A 71 12.76 -0.82 -2.30
N MET A 72 11.95 -0.65 -3.34
CA MET A 72 10.56 -1.13 -3.37
C MET A 72 10.47 -2.52 -4.00
N CYS A 73 9.51 -3.34 -3.55
CA CYS A 73 9.29 -4.67 -4.12
C CYS A 73 9.02 -4.65 -5.64
N GLY A 74 8.23 -3.70 -6.13
CA GLY A 74 7.94 -3.52 -7.55
C GLY A 74 7.01 -4.59 -8.16
N LYS A 75 6.43 -5.49 -7.36
CA LYS A 75 5.56 -6.55 -7.87
C LYS A 75 4.21 -5.98 -8.33
N PHE A 76 3.95 -6.01 -9.63
CA PHE A 76 2.63 -5.74 -10.18
C PHE A 76 1.64 -6.89 -9.91
N VAL A 77 0.39 -6.53 -9.58
CA VAL A 77 -0.75 -7.43 -9.40
C VAL A 77 -2.03 -6.80 -9.91
N ASP A 78 -2.82 -7.54 -10.67
CA ASP A 78 -3.98 -7.00 -11.39
C ASP A 78 -5.22 -6.77 -10.50
N THR A 79 -5.28 -7.43 -9.33
CA THR A 79 -6.41 -7.41 -8.40
C THR A 79 -6.00 -7.08 -6.96
N VAL A 80 -6.93 -6.47 -6.21
CA VAL A 80 -6.77 -6.19 -4.77
C VAL A 80 -6.60 -7.47 -3.95
N GLY A 81 -7.28 -8.56 -4.35
CA GLY A 81 -7.11 -9.87 -3.72
C GLY A 81 -5.68 -10.40 -3.84
N ALA A 82 -5.11 -10.32 -5.05
CA ALA A 82 -3.73 -10.70 -5.31
C ALA A 82 -2.72 -9.82 -4.55
N MET A 83 -2.93 -8.50 -4.49
CA MET A 83 -2.07 -7.60 -3.70
C MET A 83 -2.05 -7.98 -2.22
N ARG A 84 -3.23 -8.18 -1.63
CA ARG A 84 -3.35 -8.57 -0.22
C ARG A 84 -2.68 -9.92 0.05
N GLN A 85 -2.81 -10.88 -0.85
CA GLN A 85 -2.15 -12.17 -0.73
C GLN A 85 -0.63 -12.02 -0.84
N HIS A 86 -0.16 -11.29 -1.86
CA HIS A 86 1.26 -11.01 -2.07
C HIS A 86 1.89 -10.38 -0.82
N MET A 87 1.31 -9.29 -0.31
CA MET A 87 1.79 -8.60 0.91
C MET A 87 1.90 -9.56 2.09
N ARG A 88 0.86 -10.37 2.39
CA ARG A 88 0.95 -11.33 3.51
C ARG A 88 2.02 -12.40 3.31
N SER A 89 2.28 -12.82 2.08
CA SER A 89 3.24 -13.88 1.78
C SER A 89 4.69 -13.40 1.67
N ALA A 90 4.91 -12.23 1.07
CA ALA A 90 6.23 -11.70 0.74
C ALA A 90 6.69 -10.63 1.74
N HIS A 91 5.75 -9.88 2.31
CA HIS A 91 5.99 -8.78 3.23
C HIS A 91 5.06 -8.88 4.46
N PRO A 92 5.08 -10.01 5.18
CA PRO A 92 4.18 -10.20 6.32
C PRO A 92 4.36 -9.05 7.32
N GLY A 93 3.24 -8.52 7.81
CA GLY A 93 3.21 -7.44 8.78
C GLY A 93 3.53 -6.04 8.22
N SER A 94 3.89 -5.90 6.94
CA SER A 94 4.26 -4.59 6.38
C SER A 94 3.06 -3.64 6.26
N ILE A 95 1.90 -4.17 5.85
CA ILE A 95 0.67 -3.42 5.62
C ILE A 95 -0.42 -3.87 6.59
N ALA A 96 -1.14 -2.91 7.15
CA ALA A 96 -2.32 -3.16 7.97
C ALA A 96 -3.37 -3.94 7.17
N ASN A 97 -4.12 -4.83 7.82
CA ASN A 97 -5.18 -5.57 7.14
C ASN A 97 -6.30 -4.62 6.71
N GLY A 98 -6.30 -4.22 5.45
CA GLY A 98 -7.30 -3.29 4.91
C GLY A 98 -8.74 -3.82 5.04
N THR A 99 -9.68 -2.90 5.24
CA THR A 99 -11.11 -3.22 5.28
C THR A 99 -11.59 -3.70 3.91
N ARG A 100 -12.69 -4.47 3.86
CA ARG A 100 -13.31 -4.93 2.60
C ARG A 100 -14.24 -3.89 1.97
N SER A 101 -14.20 -2.66 2.45
CA SER A 101 -15.07 -1.59 1.99
C SER A 101 -14.61 -1.05 0.65
N ASN A 102 -15.57 -0.66 -0.20
CA ASN A 102 -15.27 0.08 -1.42
C ASN A 102 -14.75 1.48 -1.06
N PRO A 103 -13.83 2.06 -1.86
CA PRO A 103 -13.35 3.40 -1.62
C PRO A 103 -14.47 4.42 -1.72
N SER A 104 -14.50 5.35 -0.77
CA SER A 104 -15.38 6.52 -0.84
C SER A 104 -15.04 7.39 -2.07
N VAL A 105 -15.99 8.23 -2.51
CA VAL A 105 -15.74 9.20 -3.60
C VAL A 105 -14.55 10.12 -3.25
N ALA A 106 -14.42 10.48 -1.97
CA ALA A 106 -13.32 11.31 -1.47
C ALA A 106 -11.97 10.59 -1.58
N GLU A 107 -11.90 9.31 -1.18
CA GLU A 107 -10.68 8.49 -1.35
C GLU A 107 -10.31 8.32 -2.82
N GLN A 108 -11.30 8.08 -3.71
CA GLN A 108 -11.06 7.99 -5.14
C GLN A 108 -10.54 9.29 -5.75
N ALA A 109 -11.03 10.44 -5.28
CA ALA A 109 -10.54 11.74 -5.74
C ALA A 109 -9.10 11.97 -5.25
N ALA A 110 -8.85 11.74 -3.95
CA ALA A 110 -7.53 11.93 -3.35
C ALA A 110 -6.47 10.99 -3.95
N GLY A 111 -6.78 9.70 -4.09
CA GLY A 111 -5.87 8.73 -4.69
C GLY A 111 -5.57 9.02 -6.16
N ARG A 112 -6.58 9.39 -6.97
CA ARG A 112 -6.34 9.79 -8.37
C ARG A 112 -5.46 11.04 -8.46
N ASN A 113 -5.67 12.03 -7.60
CA ASN A 113 -4.85 13.23 -7.59
C ASN A 113 -3.41 12.93 -7.13
N ALA A 114 -3.24 12.07 -6.11
CA ALA A 114 -1.92 11.65 -5.65
C ALA A 114 -1.15 10.88 -6.72
N LEU A 115 -1.79 9.96 -7.43
CA LEU A 115 -1.17 9.22 -8.54
C LEU A 115 -0.79 10.14 -9.70
N LYS A 116 -1.63 11.12 -10.04
CA LYS A 116 -1.28 12.13 -11.05
C LYS A 116 -0.10 12.98 -10.61
N ALA A 117 -0.08 13.41 -9.36
CA ALA A 117 1.03 14.20 -8.81
C ALA A 117 2.34 13.42 -8.85
N TRP A 118 2.30 12.13 -8.52
CA TRP A 118 3.43 11.21 -8.59
C TRP A 118 3.99 11.06 -10.01
N VAL A 119 3.11 10.92 -11.01
CA VAL A 119 3.52 10.92 -12.42
C VAL A 119 4.21 12.23 -12.81
N LEU A 120 3.74 13.38 -12.31
CA LEU A 120 4.37 14.68 -12.57
C LEU A 120 5.72 14.84 -11.88
N SER A 121 5.95 14.19 -10.73
CA SER A 121 7.24 14.21 -10.03
C SER A 121 8.27 13.22 -10.58
N GLY A 122 7.91 12.44 -11.60
CA GLY A 122 8.83 11.54 -12.31
C GLY A 122 8.91 10.11 -11.77
N GLY A 123 8.03 9.73 -10.83
CA GLY A 123 8.11 8.46 -10.13
C GLY A 123 9.09 8.50 -8.96
#